data_AF-A0AB73UM58-F1
#
_entry.id   AF-A0AB73UM58-F1
#
_cell.length_a   1.000
_cell.length_b   1.000
_cell.length_c   1.000
_cell.angle_alpha   90.00
_cell.angle_beta   90.00
_cell.angle_gamma   90.00
#
_symmetry.space_group_name_H-M   'P 1'
#
loop_
_entity.id
_entity.type
_entity.pdbx_description
1 polymer ?
#
loop_
_entity_poly.entity_id
_entity_poly.type
_entity_poly.pdbx_seq_one_letter_code
_entity_poly.pdbx_strand_id
1 'polypeptide(L)'
;MSLTFIDLFAGIGMFRIGMEKAGHKCIGWVEWDKDARATYESMHDTKGEWTENDIRNVTGTRIPAADIWCAGFPCQDISKNGRQKGLAGEKSGLFREVIRIIREADEVKKPSRLLFENVENLLRVNKGWDLFRILSSLDEVGYDAEWQTITSTECGIPQNRTRLFIVAHLRGRDTRRVFS
;
A
#
# COMPACT_ATOMS: atom_id res chain seq x y z
N MET A 1 -20.96 -5.68 -2.79
CA MET A 1 -20.16 -6.92 -2.85
C MET A 1 -18.97 -6.74 -1.93
N SER A 2 -18.65 -7.74 -1.11
CA SER A 2 -17.46 -7.72 -0.27
C SER A 2 -16.24 -8.05 -1.13
N LEU A 3 -15.20 -7.23 -1.06
CA LEU A 3 -13.92 -7.45 -1.73
C LEU A 3 -12.94 -8.06 -0.72
N THR A 4 -11.98 -8.83 -1.23
CA THR A 4 -10.86 -9.36 -0.47
C THR A 4 -9.64 -8.44 -0.60
N PHE A 5 -8.85 -8.31 0.46
CA PHE A 5 -7.63 -7.51 0.40
C PHE A 5 -6.46 -8.14 1.17
N ILE A 6 -5.25 -7.72 0.79
CA ILE A 6 -4.00 -8.01 1.50
C ILE A 6 -3.41 -6.71 2.04
N ASP A 7 -3.01 -6.70 3.31
CA ASP A 7 -2.41 -5.55 4.00
C ASP A 7 -0.87 -5.68 4.03
N LEU A 8 -0.17 -5.05 3.08
CA LEU A 8 1.28 -5.04 3.00
C LEU A 8 1.85 -3.89 3.84
N PHE A 9 2.94 -4.14 4.56
CA PHE A 9 3.48 -3.18 5.54
C PHE A 9 2.42 -2.81 6.59
N ALA A 10 1.78 -3.83 7.15
CA ALA A 10 0.52 -3.70 7.87
C ALA A 10 0.63 -2.83 9.14
N GLY A 11 1.81 -2.77 9.76
CA GLY A 11 2.01 -2.13 11.06
C GLY A 11 1.02 -2.68 12.08
N ILE A 12 0.19 -1.80 12.64
CA ILE A 12 -0.91 -2.17 13.56
C ILE A 12 -2.27 -2.33 12.86
N GLY A 13 -2.32 -2.24 11.53
CA GLY A 13 -3.50 -2.50 10.71
C GLY A 13 -4.35 -1.28 10.38
N MET A 14 -3.70 -0.18 9.98
CA MET A 14 -4.42 1.04 9.56
C MET A 14 -5.33 0.78 8.35
N PHE A 15 -4.82 0.09 7.32
CA PHE A 15 -5.63 -0.28 6.17
C PHE A 15 -6.69 -1.30 6.54
N ARG A 16 -6.32 -2.34 7.30
CA ARG A 16 -7.27 -3.34 7.77
C ARG A 16 -8.51 -2.72 8.41
N ILE A 17 -8.34 -1.82 9.38
CA ILE A 17 -9.46 -1.17 10.08
C ILE A 17 -10.36 -0.42 9.09
N GLY A 18 -9.78 0.32 8.15
CA GLY A 18 -10.56 1.08 7.15
C GLY A 18 -11.31 0.16 6.19
N MET A 19 -10.65 -0.87 5.68
CA MET A 19 -11.19 -1.81 4.71
C MET A 19 -12.29 -2.70 5.31
N GLU A 20 -12.09 -3.20 6.53
CA GLU A 20 -13.11 -3.99 7.23
C GLU A 20 -14.34 -3.15 7.58
N LYS A 21 -14.16 -1.88 7.98
CA LYS A 21 -15.28 -0.93 8.16
C LYS A 21 -16.06 -0.67 6.88
N ALA A 22 -15.41 -0.75 5.73
CA ALA A 22 -16.05 -0.69 4.41
C ALA A 22 -16.70 -2.01 3.97
N GLY A 23 -16.65 -3.06 4.81
CA GLY A 23 -17.25 -4.37 4.54
C GLY A 23 -16.37 -5.29 3.67
N HIS A 24 -15.06 -5.02 3.58
CA HIS A 24 -14.09 -5.87 2.88
C HIS A 24 -13.42 -6.85 3.84
N LYS A 25 -12.86 -7.94 3.31
CA LYS A 25 -12.26 -9.02 4.09
C LYS A 25 -10.75 -9.08 3.92
N CYS A 26 -10.01 -8.99 5.03
CA CYS A 26 -8.58 -9.27 5.04
C CYS A 26 -8.37 -10.77 4.78
N ILE A 27 -7.51 -11.12 3.85
CA ILE A 27 -7.12 -12.52 3.59
C ILE A 27 -5.62 -12.76 3.74
N GLY A 28 -4.84 -11.69 3.93
CA GLY A 28 -3.46 -11.81 4.31
C GLY A 28 -2.78 -10.50 4.63
N TRP A 29 -1.60 -10.58 5.25
CA TRP A 29 -0.89 -9.40 5.74
C TRP A 29 0.62 -9.65 5.88
N VAL A 30 1.40 -8.57 5.77
CA VAL A 30 2.88 -8.63 5.87
C VAL A 30 3.38 -7.53 6.80
N GLU A 31 4.12 -7.92 7.83
CA GLU A 31 4.75 -6.98 8.78
C GLU A 31 6.02 -7.57 9.37
N TRP A 32 7.11 -6.80 9.34
CA TRP A 32 8.46 -7.26 9.70
C TRP A 32 8.82 -6.98 11.16
N ASP A 33 8.23 -5.93 11.75
CA ASP A 33 8.49 -5.53 13.12
C ASP A 33 7.72 -6.44 14.08
N LYS A 34 8.46 -7.17 14.92
CA LYS A 34 7.88 -8.17 15.82
C LYS A 34 6.82 -7.58 16.77
N ASP A 35 7.01 -6.34 17.22
CA ASP A 35 6.16 -5.71 18.22
C ASP A 35 4.88 -5.19 17.56
N ALA A 36 4.98 -4.68 16.31
CA ALA A 36 3.85 -4.37 15.46
C ALA A 36 3.02 -5.62 15.14
N ARG A 37 3.65 -6.75 14.80
CA ARG A 37 2.95 -8.04 14.58
C ARG A 37 2.17 -8.48 15.80
N ALA A 38 2.80 -8.48 16.98
CA ALA A 38 2.13 -8.87 18.23
C ALA A 38 0.91 -7.98 18.51
N THR A 39 1.05 -6.67 18.26
CA THR A 39 -0.06 -5.72 18.38
C THR A 39 -1.17 -6.02 17.36
N TYR A 40 -0.82 -6.23 16.10
CA TYR A 40 -1.75 -6.56 15.02
C TYR A 40 -2.57 -7.82 15.33
N GLU A 41 -1.91 -8.90 15.75
CA GLU A 41 -2.54 -10.18 16.11
C GLU A 41 -3.42 -10.07 17.37
N SER A 42 -3.14 -9.12 18.28
CA SER A 42 -4.00 -8.86 19.44
C SER A 42 -5.25 -8.04 19.11
N MET A 43 -5.19 -7.22 18.05
CA MET A 43 -6.25 -6.30 17.67
C MET A 43 -7.23 -6.91 16.66
N HIS A 44 -6.76 -7.87 15.87
CA HIS A 44 -7.48 -8.41 14.72
C HIS A 44 -7.57 -9.93 14.77
N ASP A 45 -8.66 -10.52 14.27
CA ASP A 45 -8.76 -11.96 14.09
C ASP A 45 -7.98 -12.39 12.83
N THR A 46 -6.75 -12.84 13.02
CA THR A 46 -5.84 -13.26 11.95
C THR A 46 -5.95 -14.75 11.62
N LYS A 47 -6.87 -15.49 12.26
CA LYS A 47 -6.90 -16.95 12.16
C LYS A 47 -7.24 -17.41 10.73
N GLY A 48 -6.31 -18.15 10.13
CA GLY A 48 -6.46 -18.69 8.78
C GLY A 48 -6.13 -17.70 7.66
N GLU A 49 -5.64 -16.51 8.00
CA GLU A 49 -5.09 -15.56 7.02
C GLU A 49 -3.68 -15.98 6.59
N TRP A 50 -3.33 -15.69 5.35
CA TRP A 50 -1.95 -15.83 4.89
C TRP A 50 -1.09 -14.72 5.51
N THR A 51 0.13 -15.03 5.95
CA THR A 51 1.04 -14.01 6.48
C THR A 51 2.49 -14.30 6.12
N GLU A 52 3.26 -13.22 5.98
CA GLU A 52 4.72 -13.25 5.90
C GLU A 52 5.31 -12.16 6.80
N ASN A 53 6.58 -12.34 7.17
CA ASN A 53 7.29 -11.36 8.00
C ASN A 53 7.89 -10.26 7.14
N ASP A 54 8.66 -10.64 6.13
CA ASP A 54 9.39 -9.68 5.30
C ASP A 54 8.81 -9.65 3.89
N ILE A 55 8.49 -8.46 3.40
CA ILE A 55 8.01 -8.27 2.02
C ILE A 55 8.99 -8.82 0.98
N ARG A 56 10.29 -8.86 1.30
CA ARG A 56 11.34 -9.43 0.44
C ARG A 56 11.21 -10.95 0.26
N ASN A 57 10.56 -11.64 1.20
CA ASN A 57 10.31 -13.08 1.13
C ASN A 57 9.03 -13.42 0.35
N VAL A 58 8.16 -12.44 0.14
CA VAL A 58 6.93 -12.61 -0.63
C VAL A 58 7.28 -12.75 -2.11
N THR A 59 6.64 -13.72 -2.77
CA THR A 59 6.76 -13.93 -4.22
C THR A 59 5.39 -13.84 -4.86
N GLY A 60 5.33 -13.30 -6.10
CA GLY A 60 4.08 -13.18 -6.85
C GLY A 60 3.39 -14.52 -7.12
N THR A 61 4.16 -15.61 -7.12
CA THR A 61 3.65 -16.97 -7.30
C THR A 61 2.97 -17.54 -6.06
N ARG A 62 3.35 -17.08 -4.86
CA ARG A 62 2.87 -17.62 -3.57
C ARG A 62 1.86 -16.73 -2.86
N ILE A 63 1.87 -15.42 -3.13
CA ILE A 63 0.88 -14.51 -2.57
C ILE A 63 -0.53 -14.93 -3.03
N PRO A 64 -1.54 -14.99 -2.13
CA PRO A 64 -2.90 -15.34 -2.52
C PRO A 64 -3.51 -14.26 -3.43
N ALA A 65 -4.46 -14.69 -4.27
CA ALA A 65 -5.23 -13.76 -5.09
C ALA A 65 -6.17 -12.94 -4.21
N ALA A 66 -6.15 -11.62 -4.37
CA ALA A 66 -7.02 -10.68 -3.68
C ALA A 66 -7.50 -9.60 -4.66
N ASP A 67 -8.64 -8.97 -4.36
CA ASP A 67 -9.15 -7.88 -5.20
C ASP A 67 -8.31 -6.61 -5.06
N ILE A 68 -7.74 -6.39 -3.87
CA ILE A 68 -7.02 -5.17 -3.50
C ILE A 68 -5.74 -5.50 -2.74
N TRP A 69 -4.62 -4.89 -3.09
CA TRP A 69 -3.45 -4.84 -2.19
C TRP A 69 -3.29 -3.43 -1.62
N CYS A 70 -3.22 -3.34 -0.30
CA CYS A 70 -2.97 -2.11 0.43
C CYS A 70 -1.49 -2.06 0.85
N ALA A 71 -0.86 -0.89 0.80
CA ALA A 71 0.55 -0.76 1.17
C ALA A 71 0.90 0.64 1.72
N GLY A 72 1.22 0.69 3.01
CA GLY A 72 1.74 1.88 3.70
C GLY A 72 3.26 1.86 3.76
N PHE A 73 3.93 1.88 2.60
CA PHE A 73 5.36 1.58 2.53
C PHE A 73 6.22 2.66 3.23
N PRO A 74 7.41 2.30 3.77
CA PRO A 74 8.16 3.21 4.64
C PRO A 74 8.51 4.56 3.99
N CYS A 75 8.17 5.64 4.69
CA CYS A 75 8.37 7.02 4.22
C CYS A 75 9.65 7.69 4.74
N GLN A 76 10.52 6.96 5.44
CA GLN A 76 11.64 7.54 6.21
C GLN A 76 12.67 8.27 5.34
N ASP A 77 12.90 7.81 4.11
CA ASP A 77 13.81 8.48 3.17
C ASP A 77 13.11 9.58 2.35
N ILE A 78 11.77 9.66 2.40
CA ILE A 78 10.91 10.64 1.70
C ILE A 78 10.50 11.80 2.62
N SER A 79 10.42 11.55 3.94
CA SER A 79 9.96 12.53 4.93
C SER A 79 10.85 13.78 4.99
N LYS A 80 10.23 14.94 5.24
CA LYS A 80 10.94 16.21 5.45
C LYS A 80 11.96 16.13 6.59
N ASN A 81 11.69 15.28 7.58
CA ASN A 81 12.54 15.04 8.76
C ASN A 81 13.57 13.92 8.52
N GLY A 82 13.60 13.33 7.32
CA GLY A 82 14.54 12.28 6.92
C GLY A 82 15.72 12.81 6.10
N ARG A 83 16.55 11.90 5.59
CA ARG A 83 17.72 12.23 4.76
C ARG A 83 17.36 12.64 3.31
N GLN A 84 16.07 12.66 2.96
CA GLN A 84 15.52 13.02 1.64
C GLN A 84 16.17 12.27 0.46
N LYS A 85 16.66 11.04 0.70
CA LYS A 85 17.18 10.17 -0.37
C LYS A 85 16.08 9.62 -1.27
N GLY A 86 14.82 9.75 -0.87
CA GLY A 86 13.68 9.36 -1.68
C GLY A 86 13.59 7.84 -1.88
N LEU A 87 13.06 7.42 -3.02
CA LEU A 87 12.99 6.01 -3.44
C LEU A 87 14.34 5.33 -3.64
N ALA A 88 15.43 6.10 -3.75
CA ALA A 88 16.79 5.55 -3.79
C ALA A 88 17.30 5.15 -2.38
N GLY A 89 16.55 5.47 -1.32
CA GLY A 89 16.82 5.03 0.04
C GLY A 89 16.47 3.54 0.25
N GLU A 90 17.17 2.90 1.18
CA GLU A 90 17.02 1.47 1.47
C GLU A 90 15.61 1.13 1.99
N LYS A 91 14.98 2.04 2.74
CA LYS A 91 13.68 1.78 3.37
C LYS A 91 12.51 2.22 2.49
N SER A 92 12.58 3.42 1.89
CA SER A 92 11.56 3.86 0.94
C SER A 92 11.64 3.14 -0.41
N GLY A 93 12.76 2.49 -0.71
CA GLY A 93 12.91 1.61 -1.85
C GLY A 93 12.07 0.33 -1.78
N LEU A 94 11.47 -0.02 -0.64
CA LEU A 94 10.64 -1.24 -0.50
C LEU A 94 9.37 -1.22 -1.36
N PHE A 95 8.97 -0.06 -1.89
CA PHE A 95 7.97 0.01 -2.98
C PHE A 95 8.35 -0.89 -4.17
N ARG A 96 9.64 -1.03 -4.48
CA ARG A 96 10.13 -1.90 -5.55
C ARG A 96 9.78 -3.38 -5.32
N GLU A 97 9.66 -3.81 -4.07
CA GLU A 97 9.28 -5.19 -3.74
C GLU A 97 7.81 -5.42 -4.10
N VAL A 98 6.93 -4.44 -3.89
CA VAL A 98 5.54 -4.52 -4.35
C VAL A 98 5.49 -4.66 -5.86
N ILE A 99 6.26 -3.82 -6.59
CA ILE A 99 6.36 -3.90 -8.05
C ILE A 99 6.93 -5.25 -8.51
N ARG A 100 7.95 -5.79 -7.81
CA ARG A 100 8.51 -7.12 -8.08
C ARG A 100 7.43 -8.21 -7.92
N ILE A 101 6.69 -8.19 -6.82
CA ILE A 101 5.61 -9.16 -6.56
C ILE A 101 4.53 -9.09 -7.64
N ILE A 102 4.15 -7.88 -8.10
CA ILE A 102 3.19 -7.72 -9.20
C ILE A 102 3.72 -8.30 -10.51
N ARG A 103 5.01 -8.09 -10.83
CA ARG A 103 5.66 -8.65 -12.04
C ARG A 103 5.75 -10.18 -12.02
N GLU A 104 5.99 -10.75 -10.84
CA GLU A 104 6.06 -12.19 -10.63
C GLU A 104 4.68 -12.87 -10.59
N ALA A 105 3.61 -12.11 -10.33
CA ALA A 105 2.27 -12.66 -10.18
C ALA A 105 1.64 -13.00 -11.54
N ASP A 106 0.99 -14.17 -11.60
CA ASP A 106 0.15 -14.55 -12.72
C ASP A 106 -0.96 -13.51 -12.94
N GLU A 107 -1.38 -13.27 -14.19
CA GLU A 107 -2.41 -12.26 -14.52
C GLU A 107 -3.73 -12.44 -13.74
N VAL A 108 -4.06 -13.68 -13.38
CA VAL A 108 -5.26 -14.01 -12.59
C VAL A 108 -5.13 -13.64 -11.11
N LYS A 109 -3.91 -13.49 -10.59
CA LYS A 109 -3.62 -13.12 -9.20
C LYS A 109 -3.39 -11.63 -9.01
N LYS A 110 -3.12 -10.88 -10.09
CA LYS A 110 -2.94 -9.43 -10.01
C LYS A 110 -4.22 -8.77 -9.46
N PRO A 111 -4.11 -7.94 -8.42
CA PRO A 111 -5.28 -7.30 -7.84
C PRO A 111 -5.90 -6.32 -8.84
N SER A 112 -7.22 -6.14 -8.78
CA SER A 112 -7.87 -5.14 -9.63
C SER A 112 -7.51 -3.72 -9.21
N ARG A 113 -7.17 -3.52 -7.92
CA ARG A 113 -6.74 -2.23 -7.38
C ARG A 113 -5.53 -2.35 -6.47
N LEU A 114 -4.71 -1.31 -6.46
CA LEU A 114 -3.68 -1.09 -5.46
C LEU A 114 -4.02 0.18 -4.69
N LEU A 115 -3.81 0.17 -3.37
CA LEU A 115 -4.01 1.32 -2.51
C LEU A 115 -2.73 1.61 -1.74
N PHE A 116 -2.11 2.75 -2.02
CA PHE A 116 -0.90 3.19 -1.32
C PHE A 116 -1.17 4.41 -0.46
N GLU A 117 -0.50 4.49 0.69
CA GLU A 117 -0.42 5.69 1.52
C GLU A 117 1.04 6.13 1.67
N ASN A 118 1.27 7.44 1.65
CA ASN A 118 2.54 8.02 2.04
C ASN A 118 2.39 9.46 2.55
N VAL A 119 3.50 10.07 2.97
CA VAL A 119 3.53 11.48 3.37
C VAL A 119 3.32 12.40 2.17
N GLU A 120 2.66 13.55 2.41
CA GLU A 120 2.43 14.59 1.40
C GLU A 120 3.73 15.05 0.70
N ASN A 121 4.87 15.01 1.41
CA ASN A 121 6.16 15.41 0.85
C ASN A 121 6.61 14.59 -0.36
N LEU A 122 6.02 13.40 -0.60
CA LEU A 122 6.27 12.60 -1.80
C LEU A 122 5.96 13.36 -3.09
N LEU A 123 5.02 14.32 -3.05
CA LEU A 123 4.69 15.20 -4.18
C LEU A 123 5.84 16.14 -4.57
N ARG A 124 6.77 16.42 -3.64
CA ARG A 124 7.77 17.49 -3.78
C ARG A 124 9.21 17.00 -3.68
N VAL A 125 9.45 15.92 -2.94
CA VAL A 125 10.78 15.34 -2.77
C VAL A 125 11.41 15.07 -4.13
N ASN A 126 12.72 15.30 -4.25
CA ASN A 126 13.45 15.16 -5.50
C ASN A 126 12.79 15.91 -6.68
N LYS A 127 12.19 17.10 -6.43
CA LYS A 127 11.46 17.88 -7.44
C LYS A 127 10.28 17.12 -8.08
N GLY A 128 9.66 16.22 -7.32
CA GLY A 128 8.52 15.38 -7.78
C GLY A 128 8.94 14.12 -8.54
N TRP A 129 10.24 13.88 -8.77
CA TRP A 129 10.71 12.71 -9.50
C TRP A 129 10.38 11.38 -8.83
N ASP A 130 10.20 11.36 -7.51
CA ASP A 130 9.85 10.12 -6.80
C ASP A 130 8.40 9.71 -7.02
N LEU A 131 7.45 10.65 -6.98
CA LEU A 131 6.09 10.37 -7.40
C LEU A 131 6.08 9.90 -8.86
N PHE A 132 6.79 10.60 -9.75
CA PHE A 132 6.90 10.20 -11.15
C PHE A 132 7.41 8.76 -11.30
N ARG A 133 8.44 8.36 -10.56
CA ARG A 133 8.97 6.98 -10.56
C ARG A 133 7.94 5.95 -10.08
N ILE A 134 7.14 6.26 -9.06
CA ILE A 134 6.05 5.40 -8.60
C ILE A 134 5.02 5.22 -9.71
N LEU A 135 4.55 6.33 -10.29
CA LEU A 135 3.56 6.31 -11.37
C LEU A 135 4.09 5.54 -12.61
N SER A 136 5.33 5.80 -13.01
CA SER A 136 6.00 5.09 -14.11
C SER A 136 6.13 3.59 -13.82
N SER A 137 6.48 3.20 -12.59
CA SER A 137 6.61 1.78 -12.23
C SER A 137 5.25 1.07 -12.23
N LEU A 138 4.18 1.77 -11.83
CA LEU A 138 2.81 1.26 -11.89
C LEU A 138 2.35 1.07 -13.34
N ASP A 139 2.64 2.04 -14.21
CA ASP A 139 2.35 1.96 -15.64
C ASP A 139 3.08 0.78 -16.30
N GLU A 140 4.37 0.59 -15.99
CA GLU A 140 5.16 -0.55 -16.50
C GLU A 140 4.55 -1.92 -16.13
N VAL A 141 3.83 -2.02 -15.01
CA VAL A 141 3.18 -3.27 -14.57
C VAL A 141 1.68 -3.31 -14.87
N GLY A 142 1.18 -2.36 -15.65
CA GLY A 142 -0.15 -2.38 -16.24
C GLY A 142 -1.22 -1.61 -15.48
N TYR A 143 -0.86 -0.69 -14.58
CA TYR A 143 -1.81 0.05 -13.75
C TYR A 143 -1.85 1.54 -14.10
N ASP A 144 -3.06 2.06 -14.22
CA ASP A 144 -3.32 3.50 -14.31
C ASP A 144 -3.60 4.05 -12.90
N ALA A 145 -2.96 5.15 -12.53
CA ALA A 145 -3.01 5.66 -11.15
C ALA A 145 -3.66 7.03 -11.03
N GLU A 146 -4.43 7.21 -9.96
CA GLU A 146 -4.95 8.49 -9.48
C GLU A 146 -4.46 8.73 -8.05
N TRP A 147 -4.35 9.99 -7.64
CA TRP A 147 -3.88 10.32 -6.29
C TRP A 147 -4.52 11.60 -5.77
N GLN A 148 -4.69 11.66 -4.45
CA GLN A 148 -5.20 12.83 -3.75
C GLN A 148 -4.57 12.92 -2.36
N THR A 149 -4.35 14.16 -1.89
CA THR A 149 -4.00 14.41 -0.50
C THR A 149 -5.26 14.55 0.34
N ILE A 150 -5.31 13.86 1.47
CA ILE A 150 -6.41 13.94 2.44
C ILE A 150 -5.82 14.35 3.78
N THR A 151 -6.43 15.34 4.41
CA THR A 151 -6.07 15.77 5.77
C THR A 151 -7.04 15.19 6.77
N SER A 152 -6.56 14.64 7.88
CA SER A 152 -7.40 14.02 8.91
C SER A 152 -8.53 14.92 9.45
N THR A 153 -8.36 16.24 9.41
CA THR A 153 -9.42 17.22 9.75
C THR A 153 -10.60 17.18 8.78
N GLU A 154 -10.38 16.89 7.49
CA GLU A 154 -11.42 16.69 6.48
C GLU A 154 -12.26 15.44 6.79
N CYS A 155 -11.70 14.50 7.55
CA CYS A 155 -12.37 13.29 8.04
C CYS A 155 -12.94 13.44 9.47
N GLY A 156 -12.98 14.66 10.01
CA GLY A 156 -13.51 14.92 11.36
C GLY A 156 -12.60 14.53 12.52
N ILE A 157 -11.32 14.23 12.26
CA ILE A 157 -10.33 13.90 13.31
C ILE A 157 -9.57 15.18 13.69
N PRO A 158 -9.54 15.59 14.98
CA PRO A 158 -8.88 16.81 15.43
C PRO A 158 -7.35 16.64 15.56
N GLN A 159 -6.73 16.17 14.48
CA GLN A 159 -5.29 16.05 14.31
C GLN A 159 -4.94 16.67 12.96
N ASN A 160 -3.85 17.42 12.87
CA ASN A 160 -3.36 17.91 11.58
C ASN A 160 -2.38 16.90 10.98
N ARG A 161 -2.89 15.99 10.14
CA ARG A 161 -2.12 14.95 9.48
C ARG A 161 -2.59 14.81 8.02
N THR A 162 -1.85 15.43 7.12
CA THR A 162 -2.06 15.29 5.67
C THR A 162 -1.29 14.11 5.11
N ARG A 163 -1.95 13.28 4.31
CA ARG A 163 -1.38 12.11 3.65
C ARG A 163 -1.76 12.05 2.19
N LEU A 164 -0.83 11.55 1.39
CA LEU A 164 -1.03 11.26 -0.02
C LEU A 164 -1.55 9.83 -0.13
N PHE A 165 -2.69 9.67 -0.79
CA PHE A 165 -3.23 8.37 -1.17
C PHE A 165 -3.11 8.21 -2.67
N ILE A 166 -2.66 7.03 -3.11
CA ILE A 166 -2.57 6.67 -4.52
C ILE A 166 -3.43 5.42 -4.72
N VAL A 167 -4.37 5.48 -5.66
CA VAL A 167 -5.16 4.33 -6.10
C VAL A 167 -4.73 3.98 -7.51
N ALA A 168 -4.27 2.75 -7.71
CA ALA A 168 -3.91 2.26 -9.03
C ALA A 168 -4.91 1.19 -9.49
N HIS A 169 -5.27 1.22 -10.78
CA HIS A 169 -6.29 0.38 -11.40
C HIS A 169 -5.67 -0.47 -12.49
N LEU A 170 -5.84 -1.78 -12.43
CA LEU A 170 -5.29 -2.69 -13.45
C LEU A 170 -6.01 -2.47 -14.79
N ARG A 171 -5.25 -2.17 -15.85
CA ARG A 171 -5.80 -1.95 -17.20
C ARG A 171 -6.60 -3.17 -17.66
N GLY A 172 -7.75 -2.90 -18.29
CA GLY A 172 -8.67 -3.93 -18.77
C GLY A 172 -9.58 -4.55 -17.71
N ARG A 173 -9.51 -4.09 -16.44
CA ARG A 173 -10.50 -4.41 -15.41
C ARG A 173 -11.54 -3.29 -15.29
N ASP A 174 -12.78 -3.64 -14.98
CA ASP A 174 -13.83 -2.66 -14.69
C ASP A 174 -13.65 -2.10 -13.28
N THR A 175 -12.95 -0.98 -13.19
CA THR A 175 -12.80 -0.21 -11.97
C THR A 175 -13.42 1.17 -12.11
N ARG A 176 -13.82 1.75 -10.98
CA ARG A 176 -14.35 3.11 -10.91
C ARG A 176 -13.29 4.01 -10.32
N ARG A 177 -13.23 5.23 -10.87
CA ARG A 177 -12.46 6.34 -10.32
C ARG A 177 -12.88 6.59 -8.86
N VAL A 178 -11.90 6.80 -7.99
CA VAL A 178 -12.07 6.97 -6.55
C VAL A 178 -11.99 8.43 -6.16
N PHE A 179 -11.06 9.19 -6.74
CA PHE A 179 -10.88 10.61 -6.46
C PHE A 179 -11.61 11.44 -7.51
N SER A 180 -12.30 12.51 -7.08
CA SER A 180 -13.06 13.43 -7.94
C SER A 180 -12.16 14.51 -8.51
#